data_AF-A0A4U9W8E3-F1
#
_entry.id   AF-A0A4U9W8E3-F1
#
_cell.length_a   1.000
_cell.length_b   1.000
_cell.length_c   1.000
_cell.angle_alpha   90.00
_cell.angle_beta   90.00
_cell.angle_gamma   90.00
#
_symmetry.space_group_name_H-M   'P 1'
#
loop_
_entity.id
_entity.type
_entity.pdbx_description
1 polymer ?
#
loop_
_entity_poly.entity_id
_entity_poly.type
_entity_poly.pdbx_seq_one_letter_code
_entity_poly.pdbx_strand_id
1 'polypeptide(L)'
;MYKAGFATSQDAYDEAVNGVFASLERLEQILGQHRYLTGDRLTEADLRLWTTLIRFDPVYVTHFKCDQRRISDYLNLYGFLRDIYQMPGIAETVDMAHIRNHYYRSHATINPHGIISIGPAQDLDEPHGRDVRFG
;
A
#
# COMPACT_ATOMS: atom_id res chain seq x y z
N MET A 1 -2.11 -5.23 -8.23
CA MET A 1 -2.38 -3.80 -8.48
C MET A 1 -2.39 -3.48 -9.97
N TYR A 2 -1.24 -3.45 -10.67
CA TYR A 2 -1.18 -3.10 -12.09
C TYR A 2 -2.09 -3.95 -12.99
N LYS A 3 -2.14 -5.27 -12.78
CA LYS A 3 -3.05 -6.16 -13.53
C LYS A 3 -4.52 -5.73 -13.42
N ALA A 4 -4.97 -5.30 -12.23
CA ALA A 4 -6.32 -4.79 -12.03
C ALA A 4 -6.48 -3.40 -12.67
N GLY A 5 -5.54 -2.48 -12.41
CA GLY A 5 -5.62 -1.10 -12.90
C GLY A 5 -5.61 -0.94 -14.42
N PHE A 6 -4.98 -1.87 -15.15
CA PHE A 6 -4.89 -1.86 -16.61
C PHE A 6 -5.75 -2.94 -17.29
N ALA A 7 -6.62 -3.63 -16.54
CA ALA A 7 -7.50 -4.64 -17.12
C ALA A 7 -8.40 -4.02 -18.20
N THR A 8 -8.59 -4.75 -19.30
CA THR A 8 -9.44 -4.34 -20.42
C THR A 8 -10.77 -5.10 -20.47
N SER A 9 -10.97 -6.05 -19.54
CA SER A 9 -12.23 -6.77 -19.34
C SER A 9 -12.57 -6.83 -17.85
N GLN A 10 -13.87 -6.98 -17.55
CA GLN A 10 -14.36 -7.10 -16.18
C GLN A 10 -13.80 -8.36 -15.50
N ASP A 11 -13.81 -9.51 -16.16
CA ASP A 11 -13.32 -10.77 -15.59
C ASP A 11 -11.82 -10.70 -15.20
N ALA A 12 -10.99 -10.08 -16.06
CA ALA A 12 -9.56 -9.92 -15.78
C ALA A 12 -9.31 -8.95 -14.61
N TYR A 13 -10.14 -7.91 -14.50
CA TYR A 13 -10.13 -7.01 -13.35
C TYR A 13 -10.52 -7.76 -12.07
N ASP A 14 -11.65 -8.49 -12.10
CA ASP A 14 -12.20 -9.23 -10.96
C ASP A 14 -11.21 -10.27 -10.44
N GLU A 15 -10.59 -11.06 -11.33
CA GLU A 15 -9.55 -12.02 -10.94
C GLU A 15 -8.35 -11.31 -10.27
N ALA A 16 -7.87 -10.23 -10.88
CA ALA A 16 -6.69 -9.53 -10.41
C ALA A 16 -6.92 -8.81 -9.07
N VAL A 17 -8.06 -8.16 -8.88
CA VAL A 17 -8.38 -7.44 -7.64
C VAL A 17 -8.69 -8.41 -6.50
N ASN A 18 -9.38 -9.52 -6.77
CA ASN A 18 -9.59 -10.57 -5.76
C ASN A 18 -8.26 -11.19 -5.32
N GLY A 19 -7.33 -11.44 -6.24
CA GLY A 19 -5.99 -11.92 -5.90
C GLY A 19 -5.17 -10.95 -5.06
N VAL A 20 -5.35 -9.64 -5.24
CA VAL A 20 -4.74 -8.60 -4.40
C VAL A 20 -5.25 -8.72 -2.97
N PHE A 21 -6.57 -8.71 -2.77
CA PHE A 21 -7.13 -8.70 -1.41
C PHE A 21 -6.91 -10.03 -0.68
N ALA A 22 -6.98 -11.17 -1.38
CA ALA A 22 -6.58 -12.45 -0.79
C ALA A 22 -5.12 -12.43 -0.30
N SER A 23 -4.22 -11.77 -1.04
CA SER A 23 -2.83 -11.61 -0.63
C SER A 23 -2.67 -10.68 0.57
N LEU A 24 -3.40 -9.55 0.61
CA LEU A 24 -3.39 -8.63 1.75
C LEU A 24 -3.90 -9.30 3.02
N GLU A 25 -4.98 -10.09 2.97
CA GLU A 25 -5.49 -10.84 4.12
C GLU A 25 -4.43 -11.84 4.65
N ARG A 26 -3.71 -12.53 3.76
CA ARG A 26 -2.62 -13.43 4.16
C ARG A 26 -1.47 -12.66 4.82
N LEU A 27 -1.09 -11.51 4.27
CA LEU A 27 -0.02 -10.67 4.82
C LEU A 27 -0.39 -10.08 6.18
N GLU A 28 -1.65 -9.66 6.35
CA GLU A 28 -2.19 -9.20 7.62
C GLU A 28 -2.06 -10.29 8.70
N GLN A 29 -2.37 -11.53 8.37
CA GLN A 29 -2.21 -12.67 9.29
C GLN A 29 -0.73 -12.89 9.67
N ILE A 30 0.18 -12.87 8.68
CA ILE A 30 1.63 -13.04 8.90
C ILE A 30 2.16 -11.93 9.81
N LEU A 31 1.88 -10.68 9.49
CA LEU A 31 2.32 -9.50 10.26
C LEU A 31 1.62 -9.36 11.62
N GLY A 32 0.58 -10.18 11.86
CA GLY A 32 -0.03 -10.34 13.17
C GLY A 32 0.76 -11.25 14.12
N GLN A 33 1.65 -12.10 13.60
CA GLN A 33 2.43 -13.06 14.40
C GLN A 33 3.79 -12.51 14.85
N HIS A 34 4.41 -11.66 14.03
CA HIS A 34 5.74 -11.11 14.28
C HIS A 34 5.91 -9.77 13.55
N ARG A 35 6.97 -9.03 13.91
CA ARG A 35 7.16 -7.64 13.48
C ARG A 35 7.29 -7.46 11.96
N TYR A 36 8.03 -8.34 11.29
CA TYR A 36 8.32 -8.30 9.85
C TYR A 36 7.88 -9.59 9.15
N LEU A 37 8.00 -9.73 7.83
CA LEU A 37 7.45 -10.87 7.07
C LEU A 37 8.05 -12.23 7.45
N THR A 38 9.28 -12.26 7.98
CA THR A 38 9.99 -13.50 8.32
C THR A 38 10.38 -13.61 9.80
N GLY A 39 9.84 -12.75 10.67
CA GLY A 39 10.14 -12.76 12.10
C GLY A 39 10.42 -11.37 12.67
N ASP A 40 11.44 -11.28 13.53
CA ASP A 40 11.88 -10.09 14.27
C ASP A 40 12.85 -9.20 13.48
N ARG A 41 13.40 -9.70 12.38
CA ARG A 41 14.38 -9.01 11.53
C ARG A 41 13.77 -8.50 10.24
N LEU A 42 14.06 -7.24 9.93
CA LEU A 42 13.75 -6.63 8.64
C LEU A 42 14.58 -7.29 7.53
N THR A 43 13.93 -7.59 6.41
CA THR A 43 14.54 -8.18 5.22
C THR A 43 14.21 -7.38 3.96
N GLU A 44 14.85 -7.74 2.83
CA GLU A 44 14.49 -7.17 1.53
C GLU A 44 13.03 -7.45 1.13
N ALA A 45 12.43 -8.54 1.62
CA ALA A 45 11.05 -8.89 1.31
C ALA A 45 10.09 -7.83 1.88
N ASP A 46 10.40 -7.32 3.08
CA ASP A 46 9.64 -6.26 3.74
C ASP A 46 9.70 -4.96 2.94
N LEU A 47 10.90 -4.56 2.49
CA LEU A 47 11.09 -3.34 1.70
C LEU A 47 10.37 -3.43 0.34
N ARG A 48 10.37 -4.60 -0.30
CA ARG A 48 9.64 -4.85 -1.55
C ARG A 48 8.12 -4.76 -1.35
N LEU A 49 7.60 -5.27 -0.24
CA LEU A 49 6.20 -5.10 0.11
C LEU A 49 5.88 -3.65 0.44
N TRP A 50 6.66 -3.03 1.31
CA TRP A 50 6.43 -1.68 1.84
C TRP A 50 6.35 -0.62 0.73
N THR A 51 7.23 -0.71 -0.27
CA THR A 51 7.20 0.18 -1.44
C THR A 51 5.90 0.07 -2.24
N THR A 52 5.20 -1.07 -2.18
CA THR A 52 3.85 -1.20 -2.73
C THR A 52 2.81 -0.60 -1.78
N LEU A 53 2.89 -0.88 -0.49
CA LEU A 53 1.91 -0.42 0.52
C LEU A 53 1.86 1.11 0.65
N ILE A 54 3.01 1.79 0.62
CA ILE A 54 3.08 3.26 0.73
C ILE A 54 2.38 3.99 -0.43
N ARG A 55 2.15 3.31 -1.55
CA ARG A 55 1.44 3.84 -2.73
C ARG A 55 -0.02 3.37 -2.81
N PHE A 56 -0.43 2.45 -1.93
CA PHE A 56 -1.72 1.79 -2.05
C PHE A 56 -2.88 2.76 -1.82
N ASP A 57 -2.97 3.38 -0.64
CA ASP A 57 -4.08 4.29 -0.32
C ASP A 57 -4.05 5.58 -1.17
N PRO A 58 -2.90 6.25 -1.39
CA PRO A 58 -2.87 7.51 -2.13
C PRO A 58 -3.12 7.38 -3.64
N VAL A 59 -2.90 6.18 -4.19
CA VAL A 59 -2.98 5.90 -5.63
C VAL A 59 -3.83 4.67 -5.93
N TYR A 60 -3.39 3.47 -5.54
CA TYR A 60 -3.94 2.23 -6.09
C TYR A 60 -5.41 1.97 -5.72
N VAL A 61 -5.86 2.45 -4.55
CA VAL A 61 -7.26 2.40 -4.15
C VAL A 61 -8.15 3.01 -5.23
N THR A 62 -7.92 4.27 -5.60
CA THR A 62 -8.77 4.97 -6.56
C THR A 62 -8.31 4.76 -8.01
N HIS A 63 -7.03 5.01 -8.29
CA HIS A 63 -6.49 5.03 -9.66
C HIS A 63 -6.51 3.65 -10.31
N PHE A 64 -6.27 2.59 -9.53
CA PHE A 64 -6.33 1.20 -10.00
C PHE A 64 -7.57 0.45 -9.50
N LYS A 65 -8.54 1.15 -8.90
CA LYS A 65 -9.81 0.59 -8.39
C LYS A 65 -9.62 -0.56 -7.40
N CYS A 66 -8.50 -0.63 -6.71
CA CYS A 66 -8.31 -1.66 -5.69
C CYS A 66 -8.88 -1.18 -4.36
N ASP A 67 -10.21 -1.06 -4.29
CA ASP A 67 -10.94 -0.23 -3.33
C ASP A 67 -11.80 -0.98 -2.32
N GLN A 68 -11.71 -2.31 -2.26
CA GLN A 68 -12.46 -3.11 -1.27
C GLN A 68 -12.10 -2.72 0.18
N ARG A 69 -10.83 -2.43 0.45
CA ARG A 69 -10.29 -1.94 1.73
C ARG A 69 -9.05 -1.08 1.49
N ARG A 70 -8.81 -0.11 2.37
CA ARG A 70 -7.55 0.66 2.43
C ARG A 70 -6.54 -0.08 3.30
N ILE A 71 -5.25 0.21 3.13
CA ILE A 71 -4.22 -0.28 4.06
C ILE A 71 -4.50 0.25 5.47
N SER A 72 -4.99 1.48 5.61
CA SER A 72 -5.43 2.04 6.90
C SER A 72 -6.51 1.23 7.63
N ASP A 73 -7.25 0.36 6.94
CA ASP A 73 -8.29 -0.48 7.54
C ASP A 73 -7.73 -1.79 8.14
N TYR A 74 -6.44 -2.07 7.94
CA TYR A 74 -5.75 -3.26 8.43
C TYR A 74 -4.81 -2.93 9.59
N LEU A 75 -5.03 -3.56 10.75
CA LEU A 75 -4.26 -3.28 11.96
C LEU A 75 -2.76 -3.54 11.78
N ASN A 76 -2.38 -4.73 11.30
CA ASN A 76 -0.98 -5.13 11.23
C ASN A 76 -0.28 -4.53 10.02
N LEU A 77 -0.92 -4.50 8.84
CA LEU A 77 -0.37 -3.87 7.64
C LEU A 77 -0.18 -2.36 7.81
N TYR A 78 -1.13 -1.63 8.41
CA TYR A 78 -0.97 -0.20 8.63
C TYR A 78 0.06 0.10 9.72
N GLY A 79 0.14 -0.73 10.75
CA GLY A 79 1.23 -0.67 11.71
C GLY A 79 2.59 -0.91 11.05
N PHE A 80 2.71 -1.92 10.19
CA PHE A 80 3.94 -2.25 9.46
C PHE A 80 4.36 -1.13 8.49
N LEU A 81 3.38 -0.53 7.80
CA LEU A 81 3.60 0.62 6.93
C LEU A 81 4.26 1.77 7.69
N ARG A 82 3.72 2.10 8.87
CA ARG A 82 4.22 3.18 9.75
C ARG A 82 5.56 2.83 10.39
N ASP A 83 5.74 1.58 10.83
CA ASP A 83 6.99 1.08 11.44
C ASP A 83 8.19 1.35 10.53
N ILE A 84 8.11 0.98 9.25
CA ILE A 84 9.20 1.24 8.28
C ILE A 84 9.26 2.72 7.89
N TYR A 85 8.12 3.42 7.74
CA TYR A 85 8.11 4.85 7.39
C TYR A 85 8.84 5.71 8.43
N GLN A 86 8.70 5.36 9.71
CA GLN A 86 9.28 6.08 10.84
C GLN A 86 10.74 5.70 11.14
N MET A 87 11.34 4.77 10.39
CA MET A 87 12.78 4.49 10.51
C MET A 87 13.60 5.73 10.09
N PRO A 88 14.74 6.01 10.76
CA PRO A 88 15.57 7.15 10.43
C PRO A 88 15.96 7.18 8.94
N GLY A 89 15.68 8.30 8.26
CA GLY A 89 16.00 8.51 6.85
C GLY A 89 15.05 7.85 5.84
N ILE A 90 13.97 7.17 6.26
CA ILE A 90 13.00 6.60 5.31
C ILE A 90 11.99 7.62 4.82
N ALA A 91 11.44 8.46 5.70
CA ALA A 91 10.43 9.45 5.33
C ALA A 91 10.89 10.40 4.21
N GLU A 92 12.16 10.81 4.20
CA GLU A 92 12.78 11.66 3.16
C GLU A 92 12.83 11.01 1.77
N THR A 93 12.70 9.68 1.69
CA THR A 93 12.65 8.94 0.41
C THR A 93 11.25 8.94 -0.21
N VAL A 94 10.24 9.42 0.51
CA VAL A 94 8.83 9.39 0.08
C VAL A 94 8.38 10.78 -0.35
N ASP A 95 8.43 11.04 -1.66
CA ASP A 95 7.74 12.19 -2.25
C ASP A 95 6.33 11.79 -2.71
N MET A 96 5.35 12.06 -1.85
CA MET A 96 3.95 11.75 -2.13
C MET A 96 3.39 12.58 -3.29
N ALA A 97 3.86 13.81 -3.47
CA ALA A 97 3.43 14.64 -4.59
C ALA A 97 3.92 14.04 -5.92
N HIS A 98 5.18 13.61 -5.98
CA HIS A 98 5.74 12.94 -7.15
C HIS A 98 5.02 11.63 -7.47
N ILE A 99 4.78 10.78 -6.45
CA ILE A 99 4.02 9.54 -6.59
C ILE A 99 2.64 9.83 -7.23
N ARG A 100 1.85 10.73 -6.63
CA ARG A 100 0.48 10.96 -7.08
C ARG A 100 0.44 11.62 -8.46
N ASN A 101 1.31 12.60 -8.72
CA ASN A 101 1.39 13.24 -10.04
C ASN A 101 1.71 12.22 -11.13
N HIS A 102 2.72 11.36 -10.91
CA HIS A 102 3.11 10.35 -11.88
C HIS A 102 1.94 9.43 -12.25
N TYR A 103 1.29 8.80 -11.27
CA TYR A 103 0.22 7.84 -11.58
C TYR A 103 -1.01 8.48 -12.20
N TYR A 104 -1.52 9.57 -11.62
CA TYR A 104 -2.78 10.16 -12.07
C TYR A 104 -2.64 10.90 -13.40
N ARG A 105 -1.46 11.50 -13.69
CA ARG A 105 -1.27 12.30 -14.92
C ARG A 105 -0.63 11.52 -16.07
N SER A 106 0.21 10.52 -15.81
CA SER A 106 0.90 9.80 -16.90
C SER A 106 0.06 8.69 -17.53
N HIS A 107 -0.95 8.17 -16.84
CA HIS A 107 -1.81 7.09 -17.35
C HIS A 107 -3.11 7.61 -17.98
N ALA A 108 -2.99 8.35 -19.09
CA ALA A 108 -4.14 8.94 -19.79
C ALA A 108 -5.18 7.91 -20.28
N THR A 109 -4.78 6.65 -20.48
CA THR A 109 -5.68 5.54 -20.82
C THR A 109 -6.61 5.14 -19.66
N ILE A 110 -6.19 5.36 -18.42
CA ILE A 110 -6.96 5.06 -17.20
C ILE A 110 -7.67 6.32 -16.69
N ASN A 111 -6.99 7.47 -16.72
CA ASN A 111 -7.50 8.75 -16.22
C ASN A 111 -7.33 9.85 -17.28
N PRO A 112 -8.26 9.95 -18.26
CA PRO A 112 -8.13 10.85 -19.41
C PRO A 112 -7.97 12.33 -19.06
N HIS A 113 -8.55 12.75 -17.94
CA HIS A 113 -8.50 14.14 -17.49
C HIS A 113 -7.27 14.46 -16.64
N GLY A 114 -6.46 13.46 -16.27
CA GLY A 114 -5.27 13.65 -15.45
C GLY A 114 -5.56 14.26 -14.05
N ILE A 115 -6.82 14.23 -13.61
CA ILE A 115 -7.23 14.79 -12.32
C ILE A 115 -6.65 13.92 -11.22
N ILE A 116 -6.01 14.57 -10.25
CA ILE A 116 -5.50 13.90 -9.05
C ILE A 116 -6.62 13.92 -8.02
N SER A 117 -7.13 12.76 -7.63
CA SER A 117 -8.12 12.63 -6.54
C SER A 117 -7.62 13.34 -5.27
N ILE A 118 -8.50 13.77 -4.37
CA ILE A 118 -8.05 14.27 -3.06
C ILE A 118 -7.33 13.17 -2.26
N GLY A 119 -7.77 11.91 -2.42
CA GLY A 119 -7.20 10.72 -1.80
C GLY A 119 -7.74 10.44 -0.39
N PRO A 120 -7.64 9.18 0.10
CA PRO A 120 -7.95 8.86 1.48
C PRO A 120 -7.01 9.59 2.45
N ALA A 121 -7.54 10.05 3.59
CA ALA A 121 -6.72 10.57 4.67
C ALA A 121 -5.93 9.43 5.33
N GLN A 122 -4.66 9.69 5.64
CA GLN A 122 -3.78 8.79 6.38
C GLN A 122 -2.78 9.64 7.19
N ASP A 123 -2.42 9.16 8.38
CA ASP A 123 -1.37 9.75 9.21
C ASP A 123 -0.27 8.70 9.44
N LEU A 124 0.87 8.89 8.77
CA LEU A 124 1.99 7.95 8.83
C LEU A 124 2.92 8.22 10.02
N ASP A 125 2.75 9.35 10.71
CA ASP A 125 3.56 9.75 11.86
C ASP A 125 2.95 9.26 13.19
N GLU A 126 1.71 8.76 13.18
CA GLU A 126 1.07 8.18 14.36
C GLU A 126 1.89 6.96 14.89
N PRO A 127 2.14 6.85 16.21
CA PRO A 127 2.86 5.73 16.80
C PRO A 127 2.29 4.35 16.40
N HIS A 128 3.16 3.45 15.93
CA HIS A 128 2.74 2.12 15.46
C HIS A 128 2.71 1.03 16.55
N GLY A 129 3.50 1.17 17.62
CA GLY A 129 3.56 0.23 18.76
C GLY A 129 4.05 -1.19 18.45
N ARG A 130 4.49 -1.48 17.23
CA ARG A 130 4.94 -2.82 16.80
C ARG A 130 6.29 -3.22 17.40
N ASP A 131 7.11 -2.25 17.76
CA ASP A 131 8.36 -2.44 18.49
C ASP A 131 8.15 -2.98 19.89
N VAL A 132 7.10 -2.54 20.58
CA VAL A 132 6.73 -3.04 21.92
C VAL A 132 5.90 -4.31 21.85
N ARG A 133 4.98 -4.43 20.88
CA ARG A 133 4.06 -5.57 20.78
C ARG A 133 4.75 -6.92 20.53
N PHE A 134 5.86 -6.92 19.81
CA PHE A 134 6.62 -8.13 19.44
C PHE A 134 8.05 -8.14 19.98
N GLY A 135 8.47 -7.06 20.65
CA GLY A 135 9.78 -6.93 21.28
C GLY A 135 9.93 -7.75 22.54
#